data_AF-A0A7W7W5F3-F1
#
_entry.id   AF-A0A7W7W5F3-F1
#
_cell.length_a   1.000
_cell.length_b   1.000
_cell.length_c   1.000
_cell.angle_alpha   90.00
_cell.angle_beta   90.00
_cell.angle_gamma   90.00
#
_symmetry.space_group_name_H-M   'P 1'
#
loop_
_entity.id
_entity.type
_entity.pdbx_description
1 polymer ?
#
loop_
_entity_poly.entity_id
_entity_poly.type
_entity_poly.pdbx_seq_one_letter_code
_entity_poly.pdbx_strand_id
1 'polypeptide(L)'
;MPPYPGQPAPRRNGLIIAAICGGLAVLLIGGVLAWAMMGTAAPYSSIGECDDLLAEDVLADTPGAEGNPVDQFDTFQETPLEDEDVLEAQTCVSSDNPDEPSGEYDTSVMVAVYRHSPKTEEDDYADVQRTMERARDDVYDHYEIDLEDGEGTVTPAGTNAEMEVRSISTGDGGDAFWVDDPDEELSSMHATGRWGSAAFTTRNLEVYVTYSGTPEIPAERHIEIVADLANAVEGKISRTIETE
;
A
#
# COMPACT_ATOMS: atom_id res chain seq x y z
N MET A 1 -74.25 -1.79 -55.60
CA MET A 1 -73.40 -1.60 -54.41
C MET A 1 -72.00 -2.10 -54.75
N PRO A 2 -71.00 -1.22 -54.87
CA PRO A 2 -69.63 -1.63 -55.16
C PRO A 2 -68.88 -2.03 -53.86
N PRO A 3 -67.95 -3.00 -53.92
CA PRO A 3 -67.12 -3.40 -52.78
C PRO A 3 -65.92 -2.47 -52.55
N TYR A 4 -65.57 -2.27 -51.29
CA TYR A 4 -64.38 -1.52 -50.83
C TYR A 4 -63.09 -2.31 -51.11
N PRO A 5 -62.03 -1.68 -51.66
CA PRO A 5 -60.68 -2.23 -51.67
C PRO A 5 -59.83 -1.62 -50.55
N GLY A 6 -58.97 -2.44 -49.94
CA GLY A 6 -57.79 -1.95 -49.22
C GLY A 6 -57.67 -2.38 -47.77
N GLN A 7 -57.17 -3.59 -47.55
CA GLN A 7 -56.32 -3.85 -46.38
C GLN A 7 -54.94 -4.30 -46.89
N PRO A 8 -53.86 -3.60 -46.54
CA PRO A 8 -52.51 -4.06 -46.86
C PRO A 8 -52.14 -5.25 -45.97
N ALA A 9 -51.56 -6.28 -46.59
CA ALA A 9 -51.02 -7.43 -45.87
C ALA A 9 -49.89 -6.99 -44.90
N PRO A 10 -49.85 -7.51 -43.66
CA PRO A 10 -48.77 -7.18 -42.73
C PRO A 10 -47.45 -7.77 -43.24
N ARG A 11 -46.48 -6.88 -43.54
CA ARG A 11 -45.12 -7.26 -43.92
C ARG A 11 -44.43 -7.90 -42.71
N ARG A 12 -44.25 -9.22 -42.80
CA ARG A 12 -43.74 -10.11 -41.74
C ARG A 12 -42.22 -10.02 -41.48
N ASN A 13 -41.54 -9.03 -42.05
CA ASN A 13 -40.07 -8.93 -42.04
C ASN A 13 -39.50 -7.94 -41.00
N GLY A 14 -40.35 -7.20 -40.26
CA GLY A 14 -39.91 -6.22 -39.26
C GLY A 14 -39.48 -6.80 -37.91
N LEU A 15 -39.90 -8.03 -37.58
CA LEU A 15 -39.65 -8.65 -36.27
C LEU A 15 -38.25 -9.24 -36.11
N ILE A 16 -37.59 -9.59 -37.22
CA ILE A 16 -36.25 -10.21 -37.17
C ILE A 16 -35.17 -9.15 -36.93
N ILE A 17 -35.34 -7.93 -37.45
CA ILE A 17 -34.39 -6.82 -37.28
C ILE A 17 -34.46 -6.27 -35.85
N ALA A 18 -35.65 -6.22 -35.23
CA ALA A 18 -35.81 -5.78 -33.85
C ALA A 18 -35.15 -6.73 -32.83
N ALA A 19 -35.14 -8.04 -33.09
CA ALA A 19 -34.51 -9.03 -32.23
C ALA A 19 -32.97 -8.96 -32.25
N ILE A 20 -32.37 -8.62 -33.39
CA ILE A 20 -30.91 -8.52 -33.54
C ILE A 20 -30.38 -7.27 -32.84
N CYS A 21 -31.04 -6.12 -32.98
CA CYS A 21 -30.63 -4.89 -32.27
C CYS A 21 -30.89 -4.95 -30.76
N GLY A 22 -31.97 -5.61 -30.31
CA GLY A 22 -32.24 -5.82 -28.88
C GLY A 22 -31.24 -6.78 -28.22
N GLY A 23 -30.83 -7.85 -28.93
CA GLY A 23 -29.82 -8.79 -28.43
C GLY A 23 -28.43 -8.18 -28.29
N LEU A 24 -28.05 -7.28 -29.20
CA LEU A 24 -26.77 -6.55 -29.14
C LEU A 24 -26.74 -5.53 -28.00
N ALA A 25 -27.87 -4.86 -27.70
CA ALA A 25 -27.99 -3.96 -26.56
C ALA A 25 -27.94 -4.70 -25.21
N VAL A 26 -28.55 -5.89 -25.10
CA VAL A 26 -28.49 -6.70 -23.88
C VAL A 26 -27.11 -7.33 -23.67
N LEU A 27 -26.39 -7.70 -24.75
CA LEU A 27 -25.00 -8.17 -24.66
C LEU A 27 -24.01 -7.03 -24.34
N LEU A 28 -24.26 -5.81 -24.82
CA LEU A 28 -23.45 -4.64 -24.44
C LEU A 28 -23.73 -4.20 -23.01
N ILE A 29 -24.98 -4.19 -22.55
CA ILE A 29 -25.32 -3.87 -21.15
C ILE A 29 -24.84 -4.98 -20.21
N GLY A 30 -25.02 -6.26 -20.58
CA GLY A 30 -24.52 -7.41 -19.81
C GLY A 30 -22.99 -7.48 -19.79
N GLY A 31 -22.33 -7.11 -20.90
CA GLY A 31 -20.88 -7.00 -20.99
C GLY A 31 -20.32 -5.84 -20.17
N VAL A 32 -20.96 -4.66 -20.20
CA VAL A 32 -20.56 -3.50 -19.38
C VAL A 32 -20.86 -3.73 -17.90
N LEU A 33 -21.95 -4.39 -17.54
CA LEU A 33 -22.24 -4.77 -16.14
C LEU A 33 -21.30 -5.88 -15.64
N ALA A 34 -20.94 -6.85 -16.47
CA ALA A 34 -19.93 -7.85 -16.12
C ALA A 34 -18.54 -7.23 -16.00
N TRP A 35 -18.21 -6.23 -16.82
CA TRP A 35 -16.96 -5.48 -16.74
C TRP A 35 -16.93 -4.54 -15.53
N ALA A 36 -18.06 -3.90 -15.19
CA ALA A 36 -18.21 -3.08 -14.00
C ALA A 36 -18.25 -3.89 -12.69
N MET A 37 -18.65 -5.17 -12.75
CA MET A 37 -18.53 -6.12 -11.62
C MET A 37 -17.19 -6.89 -11.60
N MET A 38 -16.36 -6.72 -12.63
CA MET A 38 -14.95 -7.16 -12.65
C MET A 38 -13.98 -5.99 -12.43
N GLY A 39 -14.51 -4.78 -12.19
CA GLY A 39 -13.76 -3.62 -11.76
C GLY A 39 -13.51 -3.71 -10.27
N THR A 40 -12.24 -3.53 -9.89
CA THR A 40 -11.71 -3.35 -8.53
C THR A 40 -12.13 -4.41 -7.52
N ALA A 41 -11.19 -5.28 -7.15
CA ALA A 41 -11.41 -6.22 -6.05
C ALA A 41 -11.72 -5.45 -4.75
N ALA A 42 -12.62 -6.01 -3.92
CA ALA A 42 -13.27 -5.29 -2.81
C ALA A 42 -12.27 -4.64 -1.83
N PRO A 43 -12.62 -3.50 -1.19
CA PRO A 43 -11.80 -2.92 -0.11
C PRO A 43 -11.53 -3.93 0.99
N TYR A 44 -10.39 -3.79 1.65
CA TYR A 44 -10.06 -4.55 2.84
C TYR A 44 -11.05 -4.22 3.95
N SER A 45 -11.62 -5.27 4.54
CA SER A 45 -12.58 -5.18 5.63
C SER A 45 -11.89 -5.10 7.00
N SER A 46 -10.68 -5.65 7.09
CA SER A 46 -9.78 -5.68 8.24
C SER A 46 -8.32 -5.73 7.79
N ILE A 47 -7.36 -5.44 8.68
CA ILE A 47 -5.92 -5.46 8.39
C ILE A 47 -5.33 -6.88 8.55
N GLY A 48 -5.94 -7.73 9.38
CA GLY A 48 -5.42 -9.05 9.75
C GLY A 48 -4.69 -9.06 11.09
N GLU A 49 -4.09 -10.20 11.44
CA GLU A 49 -3.29 -10.34 12.66
C GLU A 49 -1.80 -10.07 12.37
N CYS A 50 -1.06 -9.51 13.34
CA CYS A 50 0.37 -9.23 13.15
C CYS A 50 1.20 -10.50 12.90
N ASP A 51 0.81 -11.63 13.48
CA ASP A 51 1.43 -12.93 13.25
C ASP A 51 1.30 -13.40 11.80
N ASP A 52 0.29 -12.93 11.06
CA ASP A 52 0.12 -13.24 9.63
C ASP A 52 0.96 -12.29 8.76
N LEU A 53 1.00 -11.00 9.11
CA LEU A 53 1.77 -9.98 8.37
C LEU A 53 3.28 -10.19 8.52
N LEU A 54 3.74 -10.47 9.74
CA LEU A 54 5.13 -10.77 10.08
C LEU A 54 5.32 -12.27 10.38
N ALA A 55 4.73 -13.11 9.55
CA ALA A 55 4.83 -14.55 9.69
C ALA A 55 6.28 -15.06 9.65
N GLU A 56 6.52 -16.25 10.21
CA GLU A 56 7.85 -16.87 10.31
C GLU A 56 8.57 -16.95 8.95
N ASP A 57 7.85 -17.17 7.85
CA ASP A 57 8.44 -17.20 6.50
C ASP A 57 8.92 -15.83 6.01
N VAL A 58 8.30 -14.73 6.45
CA VAL A 58 8.75 -13.36 6.13
C VAL A 58 10.00 -13.02 6.93
N LEU A 59 9.99 -13.32 8.23
CA LEU A 59 11.11 -13.03 9.13
C LEU A 59 12.32 -13.92 8.86
N ALA A 60 12.12 -15.18 8.45
CA ALA A 60 13.22 -16.11 8.18
C ALA A 60 14.12 -15.69 7.01
N ASP A 61 13.59 -14.90 6.07
CA ASP A 61 14.35 -14.37 4.93
C ASP A 61 14.93 -12.96 5.22
N THR A 62 14.67 -12.42 6.42
CA THR A 62 15.10 -11.08 6.83
C THR A 62 16.30 -11.15 7.78
N PRO A 63 17.47 -10.60 7.40
CA PRO A 63 18.68 -10.71 8.20
C PRO A 63 18.51 -10.23 9.63
N GLY A 64 18.83 -11.08 10.62
CA GLY A 64 18.78 -10.73 12.05
C GLY A 64 17.37 -10.78 12.66
N ALA A 65 16.33 -10.98 11.86
CA ALA A 65 14.96 -11.06 12.33
C ALA A 65 14.48 -12.50 12.59
N GLU A 66 15.33 -13.50 12.31
CA GLU A 66 14.93 -14.90 12.30
C GLU A 66 14.56 -15.41 13.70
N GLY A 67 13.29 -15.80 13.87
CA GLY A 67 12.78 -16.35 15.13
C GLY A 67 12.48 -15.29 16.19
N ASN A 68 12.50 -14.00 15.84
CA ASN A 68 12.07 -12.93 16.72
C ASN A 68 10.58 -13.06 17.06
N PRO A 69 10.17 -12.73 18.30
CA PRO A 69 8.77 -12.60 18.64
C PRO A 69 8.12 -11.46 17.86
N VAL A 70 6.82 -11.59 17.58
CA VAL A 70 6.00 -10.54 16.97
C VAL A 70 5.05 -10.00 18.02
N ASP A 71 5.06 -8.69 18.21
CA ASP A 71 4.16 -7.97 19.09
C ASP A 71 3.24 -7.04 18.27
N GLN A 72 1.98 -6.94 18.72
CA GLN A 72 0.99 -6.04 18.15
C GLN A 72 0.80 -4.82 19.05
N PHE A 73 0.84 -3.64 18.44
CA PHE A 73 0.49 -2.37 19.06
C PHE A 73 -0.67 -1.75 18.28
N ASP A 74 -1.81 -1.57 18.96
CA ASP A 74 -2.91 -0.80 18.39
C ASP A 74 -2.52 0.69 18.44
N THR A 75 -2.19 1.25 17.28
CA THR A 75 -1.63 2.62 17.13
C THR A 75 -2.57 3.71 17.67
N PHE A 76 -3.85 3.40 17.86
CA PHE A 76 -4.88 4.30 18.38
C PHE A 76 -4.68 4.78 19.82
N GLN A 77 -3.83 4.13 20.62
CA GLN A 77 -3.77 4.47 22.05
C GLN A 77 -2.97 5.74 22.37
N GLU A 78 -2.08 6.22 21.49
CA GLU A 78 -1.13 7.29 21.86
C GLU A 78 -0.96 8.43 20.83
N THR A 79 -1.35 8.26 19.57
CA THR A 79 -1.28 9.32 18.54
C THR A 79 -2.67 9.55 17.92
N PRO A 80 -3.28 10.74 18.07
CA PRO A 80 -4.51 11.05 17.36
C PRO A 80 -4.21 11.07 15.87
N LEU A 81 -4.87 10.19 15.11
CA LEU A 81 -4.91 10.32 13.66
C LEU A 81 -5.66 11.63 13.36
N GLU A 82 -4.95 12.58 12.75
CA GLU A 82 -5.54 13.85 12.35
C GLU A 82 -6.51 13.68 11.16
N ASP A 83 -6.50 12.50 10.54
CA ASP A 83 -7.31 12.15 9.37
C ASP A 83 -8.61 11.42 9.76
N GLU A 84 -9.75 12.06 9.49
CA GLU A 84 -11.10 11.54 9.79
C GLU A 84 -11.47 10.29 8.96
N ASP A 85 -10.69 9.95 7.94
CA ASP A 85 -10.98 8.85 7.01
C ASP A 85 -10.26 7.54 7.36
N VAL A 86 -9.36 7.51 8.34
CA VAL A 86 -8.71 6.27 8.81
C VAL A 86 -9.64 5.52 9.79
N LEU A 87 -10.01 4.29 9.42
CA LEU A 87 -10.90 3.43 10.22
C LEU A 87 -10.15 2.53 11.20
N GLU A 88 -8.94 2.11 10.84
CA GLU A 88 -8.13 1.15 11.59
C GLU A 88 -6.65 1.45 11.39
N ALA A 89 -5.85 1.33 12.45
CA ALA A 89 -4.41 1.47 12.42
C ALA A 89 -3.81 0.38 13.30
N GLN A 90 -2.83 -0.33 12.75
CA GLN A 90 -2.15 -1.44 13.42
C GLN A 90 -0.65 -1.30 13.20
N THR A 91 0.12 -1.49 14.25
CA THR A 91 1.58 -1.56 14.18
C THR A 91 2.04 -2.92 14.68
N CYS A 92 2.75 -3.64 13.84
CA CYS A 92 3.37 -4.92 14.15
C CYS A 92 4.87 -4.71 14.30
N VAL A 93 5.45 -5.18 15.38
CA VAL A 93 6.89 -5.06 15.65
C VAL A 93 7.46 -6.44 15.89
N SER A 94 8.56 -6.75 15.23
CA SER A 94 9.39 -7.91 15.50
C SER A 94 10.77 -7.40 15.90
N SER A 95 11.27 -7.85 17.04
CA SER A 95 12.60 -7.47 17.54
C SER A 95 13.24 -8.57 18.38
N ASP A 96 14.56 -8.69 18.30
CA ASP A 96 15.37 -9.58 19.14
C ASP A 96 15.50 -9.07 20.58
N ASN A 97 15.14 -7.81 20.82
CA ASN A 97 15.06 -7.17 22.13
C ASN A 97 13.72 -6.43 22.30
N PRO A 98 12.64 -7.13 22.69
CA PRO A 98 11.30 -6.54 22.76
C PRO A 98 11.15 -5.43 23.82
N ASP A 99 12.06 -5.37 24.80
CA ASP A 99 12.07 -4.32 25.83
C ASP A 99 12.68 -3.00 25.29
N GLU A 100 13.55 -3.07 24.28
CA GLU A 100 14.18 -1.92 23.61
C GLU A 100 14.25 -2.16 22.08
N PRO A 101 13.11 -2.18 21.37
CA PRO A 101 13.01 -2.62 19.96
C PRO A 101 13.68 -1.69 18.94
N SER A 102 14.38 -0.66 19.41
CA SER A 102 15.08 0.33 18.58
C SER A 102 16.50 0.59 19.10
N GLY A 103 17.10 -0.38 19.80
CA GLY A 103 18.49 -0.32 20.20
C GLY A 103 19.43 -0.31 18.98
N GLU A 104 20.55 0.42 19.08
CA GLU A 104 21.60 0.53 18.04
C GLU A 104 22.17 -0.84 17.59
N TYR A 105 22.06 -1.86 18.44
CA TYR A 105 22.63 -3.20 18.21
C TYR A 105 21.58 -4.28 17.95
N ASP A 106 20.31 -3.90 17.95
CA ASP A 106 19.18 -4.82 17.88
C ASP A 106 18.61 -4.82 16.47
N THR A 107 18.11 -5.97 16.03
CA THR A 107 17.39 -6.05 14.76
C THR A 107 15.91 -5.84 15.02
N SER A 108 15.29 -4.92 14.28
CA SER A 108 13.85 -4.73 14.33
C SER A 108 13.22 -4.56 12.96
N VAL A 109 12.03 -5.15 12.83
CA VAL A 109 11.12 -4.97 11.70
C VAL A 109 9.84 -4.38 12.26
N MET A 110 9.40 -3.26 11.70
CA MET A 110 8.12 -2.64 12.02
C MET A 110 7.27 -2.56 10.77
N VAL A 111 6.00 -2.97 10.89
CA VAL A 111 4.99 -2.80 9.83
C VAL A 111 3.85 -1.99 10.43
N ALA A 112 3.61 -0.78 9.91
CA ALA A 112 2.44 0.02 10.24
C ALA A 112 1.46 -0.02 9.06
N VAL A 113 0.19 -0.32 9.34
CA VAL A 113 -0.87 -0.36 8.34
C VAL A 113 -2.01 0.54 8.79
N TYR A 114 -2.43 1.43 7.88
CA TYR A 114 -3.58 2.30 8.05
C TYR A 114 -4.65 1.90 7.05
N ARG A 115 -5.85 1.57 7.55
CA ARG A 115 -7.01 1.22 6.72
C ARG A 115 -7.95 2.39 6.63
N HIS A 116 -8.11 2.91 5.42
CA HIS A 116 -9.02 4.00 5.12
C HIS A 116 -10.44 3.51 4.87
N SER A 117 -11.39 4.42 5.08
CA SER A 117 -12.81 4.24 4.84
C SER A 117 -13.08 3.81 3.39
N PRO A 118 -13.94 2.81 3.13
CA PRO A 118 -14.33 2.44 1.76
C PRO A 118 -14.92 3.58 0.92
N LYS A 119 -15.31 4.71 1.53
CA LYS A 119 -15.71 5.92 0.81
C LYS A 119 -14.58 6.51 -0.03
N THR A 120 -13.32 6.15 0.24
CA THR A 120 -12.16 6.53 -0.57
C THR A 120 -12.03 5.74 -1.87
N GLU A 121 -12.97 4.82 -2.19
CA GLU A 121 -13.03 4.12 -3.49
C GLU A 121 -13.30 5.09 -4.67
N GLU A 122 -13.73 6.33 -4.41
CA GLU A 122 -13.84 7.36 -5.45
C GLU A 122 -12.49 7.49 -6.19
N ASP A 123 -12.51 7.25 -7.51
CA ASP A 123 -11.34 7.21 -8.38
C ASP A 123 -10.24 6.18 -7.98
N ASP A 124 -10.62 4.98 -7.53
CA ASP A 124 -9.71 3.84 -7.29
C ASP A 124 -8.67 4.12 -6.19
N TYR A 125 -9.11 4.67 -5.06
CA TYR A 125 -8.26 5.00 -3.91
C TYR A 125 -7.17 6.05 -4.20
N ALA A 126 -7.34 6.84 -5.25
CA ALA A 126 -6.46 7.97 -5.57
C ALA A 126 -6.32 8.97 -4.41
N ASP A 127 -7.32 9.07 -3.52
CA ASP A 127 -7.21 9.89 -2.30
C ASP A 127 -6.15 9.36 -1.32
N VAL A 128 -6.08 8.05 -1.12
CA VAL A 128 -5.09 7.41 -0.24
C VAL A 128 -3.68 7.62 -0.82
N GLN A 129 -3.51 7.40 -2.13
CA GLN A 129 -2.26 7.67 -2.83
C GLN A 129 -1.82 9.13 -2.67
N ARG A 130 -2.74 10.08 -2.87
CA ARG A 130 -2.44 11.50 -2.71
C ARG A 130 -2.10 11.88 -1.27
N THR A 131 -2.66 11.21 -0.27
CA THR A 131 -2.30 11.45 1.13
C THR A 131 -0.87 11.00 1.40
N MET A 132 -0.48 9.82 0.92
CA MET A 132 0.90 9.33 1.02
C MET A 132 1.87 10.26 0.26
N GLU A 133 1.52 10.69 -0.96
CA GLU A 133 2.31 11.65 -1.73
C GLU A 133 2.52 12.97 -0.97
N ARG A 134 1.46 13.51 -0.35
CA ARG A 134 1.58 14.74 0.46
C ARG A 134 2.46 14.54 1.69
N ALA A 135 2.32 13.41 2.39
CA ALA A 135 3.15 13.10 3.55
C ALA A 135 4.64 13.01 3.16
N ARG A 136 4.94 12.40 2.01
CA ARG A 136 6.30 12.38 1.43
C ARG A 136 6.78 13.78 1.09
N ASP A 137 5.98 14.56 0.39
CA ASP A 137 6.33 15.93 -0.02
C ASP A 137 6.58 16.82 1.21
N ASP A 138 5.79 16.67 2.29
CA ASP A 138 5.99 17.39 3.55
C ASP A 138 7.33 17.02 4.21
N VAL A 139 7.73 15.74 4.19
CA VAL A 139 9.05 15.29 4.68
C VAL A 139 10.16 15.89 3.80
N TYR A 140 10.00 15.87 2.48
CA TYR A 140 11.00 16.40 1.56
C TYR A 140 11.16 17.91 1.71
N ASP A 141 10.06 18.64 1.85
CA ASP A 141 10.07 20.08 2.11
C ASP A 141 10.69 20.40 3.48
N HIS A 142 10.39 19.60 4.52
CA HIS A 142 10.92 19.81 5.86
C HIS A 142 12.44 19.66 5.91
N TYR A 143 12.98 18.68 5.19
CA TYR A 143 14.40 18.35 5.16
C TYR A 143 15.14 18.88 3.92
N GLU A 144 14.47 19.73 3.13
CA GLU A 144 14.94 20.29 1.85
C GLU A 144 15.57 19.22 0.92
N ILE A 145 14.92 18.07 0.80
CA ILE A 145 15.31 16.97 -0.08
C ILE A 145 14.85 17.30 -1.51
N ASP A 146 15.82 17.51 -2.41
CA ASP A 146 15.57 17.79 -3.83
C ASP A 146 16.03 16.61 -4.70
N LEU A 147 15.06 15.86 -5.23
CA LEU A 147 15.27 14.71 -6.11
C LEU A 147 14.69 15.03 -7.50
N GLU A 148 15.52 15.13 -8.54
CA GLU A 148 15.10 15.56 -9.89
C GLU A 148 13.97 14.70 -10.48
N ASP A 149 13.95 13.40 -10.19
CA ASP A 149 12.95 12.43 -10.69
C ASP A 149 12.23 11.67 -9.54
N GLY A 150 12.30 12.18 -8.30
CA GLY A 150 11.75 11.49 -7.11
C GLY A 150 12.61 10.32 -6.61
N GLU A 151 13.73 10.04 -7.25
CA GLU A 151 14.69 8.99 -6.88
C GLU A 151 16.11 9.56 -6.82
N GLY A 152 16.98 8.90 -6.05
CA GLY A 152 18.40 9.21 -5.99
C GLY A 152 18.95 9.32 -4.58
N THR A 153 20.26 9.58 -4.51
CA THR A 153 20.98 9.79 -3.25
C THR A 153 21.08 11.27 -2.94
N VAL A 154 20.80 11.65 -1.70
CA VAL A 154 20.75 13.02 -1.21
C VAL A 154 21.31 13.09 0.22
N THR A 155 21.79 14.27 0.59
CA THR A 155 22.12 14.63 1.98
C THR A 155 21.08 15.64 2.43
N PRO A 156 20.15 15.29 3.33
CA PRO A 156 19.14 16.21 3.84
C PRO A 156 19.76 17.49 4.42
N ALA A 157 19.15 18.64 4.17
CA ALA A 157 19.75 19.92 4.52
C ALA A 157 19.93 20.08 6.04
N GLY A 158 21.10 20.58 6.43
CA GLY A 158 21.42 20.79 7.83
C GLY A 158 21.77 19.51 8.60
N THR A 159 21.94 18.38 7.90
CA THR A 159 22.35 17.10 8.49
C THR A 159 23.64 16.56 7.85
N ASN A 160 24.28 15.61 8.52
CA ASN A 160 25.32 14.75 7.93
C ASN A 160 24.77 13.39 7.47
N ALA A 161 23.44 13.22 7.46
CA ALA A 161 22.81 11.99 7.06
C ALA A 161 22.91 11.78 5.53
N GLU A 162 23.11 10.54 5.10
CA GLU A 162 22.96 10.13 3.71
C GLU A 162 21.64 9.38 3.57
N MET A 163 20.88 9.72 2.53
CA MET A 163 19.61 9.07 2.21
C MET A 163 19.60 8.70 0.74
N GLU A 164 19.07 7.52 0.40
CA GLU A 164 18.73 7.19 -0.98
C GLU A 164 17.27 6.78 -1.07
N VAL A 165 16.57 7.28 -2.08
CA VAL A 165 15.19 6.94 -2.41
C VAL A 165 15.13 6.23 -3.75
N ARG A 166 14.32 5.18 -3.85
CA ARG A 166 14.00 4.47 -5.09
C ARG A 166 12.53 4.07 -5.10
N SER A 167 11.90 4.08 -6.26
CA SER A 167 10.58 3.47 -6.41
C SER A 167 10.70 1.94 -6.42
N ILE A 168 9.68 1.29 -5.88
CA ILE A 168 9.52 -0.16 -5.84
C ILE A 168 8.24 -0.58 -6.57
N SER A 169 8.20 -1.81 -7.06
CA SER A 169 7.01 -2.35 -7.74
C SER A 169 5.91 -2.83 -6.79
N THR A 170 6.13 -2.71 -5.48
CA THR A 170 5.20 -3.16 -4.45
C THR A 170 4.04 -2.19 -4.30
N GLY A 171 2.82 -2.70 -4.39
CA GLY A 171 1.63 -1.86 -4.28
C GLY A 171 1.53 -0.78 -5.35
N ASP A 172 0.67 0.21 -5.09
CA ASP A 172 0.46 1.39 -5.92
C ASP A 172 1.28 2.56 -5.37
N GLY A 173 2.19 3.08 -6.21
CA GLY A 173 3.05 4.21 -5.86
C GLY A 173 4.12 3.90 -4.81
N GLY A 174 4.58 2.64 -4.73
CA GLY A 174 5.54 2.22 -3.73
C GLY A 174 6.91 2.88 -3.86
N ASP A 175 7.46 3.33 -2.74
CA ASP A 175 8.80 3.88 -2.62
C ASP A 175 9.55 3.16 -1.49
N ALA A 176 10.87 3.07 -1.61
CA ALA A 176 11.77 2.59 -0.57
C ALA A 176 12.93 3.56 -0.40
N PHE A 177 13.42 3.68 0.83
CA PHE A 177 14.59 4.47 1.14
C PHE A 177 15.45 3.81 2.20
N TRP A 178 16.72 4.20 2.23
CA TRP A 178 17.61 3.94 3.35
C TRP A 178 18.18 5.26 3.88
N VAL A 179 18.52 5.28 5.16
CA VAL A 179 19.17 6.41 5.84
C VAL A 179 20.39 5.92 6.64
N ASP A 180 21.51 6.62 6.52
CA ASP A 180 22.68 6.56 7.39
C ASP A 180 22.88 7.94 8.02
N ASP A 181 22.45 8.09 9.26
CA ASP A 181 22.46 9.28 10.09
C ASP A 181 23.39 9.06 11.30
N PRO A 182 24.71 9.19 11.12
CA PRO A 182 25.70 8.86 12.16
C PRO A 182 25.65 9.81 13.38
N ASP A 183 25.01 10.97 13.25
CA ASP A 183 24.89 11.98 14.30
C ASP A 183 23.47 12.01 14.94
N GLU A 184 22.58 11.09 14.54
CA GLU A 184 21.19 10.96 15.03
C GLU A 184 20.34 12.25 14.90
N GLU A 185 20.64 13.07 13.88
CA GLU A 185 19.98 14.34 13.61
C GLU A 185 18.54 14.17 13.11
N LEU A 186 18.20 12.97 12.63
CA LEU A 186 16.88 12.52 12.16
C LEU A 186 16.20 11.58 13.16
N SER A 187 16.59 11.61 14.44
CA SER A 187 16.02 10.78 15.50
C SER A 187 14.50 10.91 15.70
N SER A 188 13.88 11.98 15.15
CA SER A 188 12.42 12.12 15.08
C SER A 188 11.76 11.18 14.07
N MET A 189 12.49 10.70 13.06
CA MET A 189 12.01 9.76 12.05
C MET A 189 12.26 8.31 12.47
N HIS A 190 13.40 8.02 13.09
CA HIS A 190 13.71 6.70 13.62
C HIS A 190 14.71 6.80 14.78
N ALA A 191 14.57 5.95 15.80
CA ALA A 191 15.41 6.03 16.99
C ALA A 191 16.86 5.54 16.78
N THR A 192 17.17 4.94 15.62
CA THR A 192 18.52 4.43 15.29
C THR A 192 19.16 5.29 14.21
N GLY A 193 20.48 5.47 14.27
CA GLY A 193 21.24 6.21 13.25
C GLY A 193 21.32 5.52 11.88
N ARG A 194 20.78 4.32 11.71
CA ARG A 194 20.67 3.66 10.40
C ARG A 194 19.39 2.83 10.34
N TRP A 195 18.66 2.97 9.24
CA TRP A 195 17.45 2.21 8.97
C TRP A 195 17.10 2.25 7.48
N GLY A 196 16.17 1.40 7.06
CA GLY A 196 15.46 1.55 5.80
C GLY A 196 13.96 1.58 6.06
N SER A 197 13.22 2.22 5.16
CA SER A 197 11.77 2.12 5.15
C SER A 197 11.24 2.01 3.73
N ALA A 198 10.13 1.32 3.57
CA ALA A 198 9.33 1.29 2.36
C ALA A 198 7.90 1.72 2.69
N ALA A 199 7.30 2.49 1.80
CA ALA A 199 5.92 2.90 1.88
C ALA A 199 5.22 2.52 0.58
N PHE A 200 4.01 1.97 0.68
CA PHE A 200 3.17 1.69 -0.48
C PHE A 200 1.70 1.75 -0.11
N THR A 201 0.85 1.95 -1.12
CA THR A 201 -0.60 1.79 -0.95
C THR A 201 -1.07 0.51 -1.63
N THR A 202 -2.16 -0.07 -1.16
CA THR A 202 -2.87 -1.13 -1.87
C THR A 202 -4.36 -1.02 -1.56
N ARG A 203 -5.14 -0.58 -2.55
CA ARG A 203 -6.55 -0.22 -2.38
C ARG A 203 -6.74 0.80 -1.24
N ASN A 204 -7.55 0.49 -0.23
CA ASN A 204 -7.79 1.33 0.94
C ASN A 204 -6.75 1.17 2.06
N LEU A 205 -5.60 0.54 1.81
CA LEU A 205 -4.53 0.40 2.78
C LEU A 205 -3.35 1.30 2.41
N GLU A 206 -2.79 1.94 3.42
CA GLU A 206 -1.49 2.58 3.41
C GLU A 206 -0.57 1.76 4.32
N VAL A 207 0.60 1.37 3.81
CA VAL A 207 1.50 0.43 4.49
C VAL A 207 2.91 1.02 4.55
N TYR A 208 3.47 1.03 5.75
CA TYR A 208 4.84 1.41 6.02
C TYR A 208 5.58 0.21 6.59
N VAL A 209 6.75 -0.09 6.04
CA VAL A 209 7.63 -1.17 6.49
C VAL A 209 8.97 -0.57 6.81
N THR A 210 9.45 -0.72 8.03
CA THR A 210 10.74 -0.21 8.48
C THR A 210 11.60 -1.36 8.98
N TYR A 211 12.89 -1.31 8.66
CA TYR A 211 13.89 -2.25 9.14
C TYR A 211 15.08 -1.49 9.69
N SER A 212 15.48 -1.86 10.91
CA SER A 212 16.77 -1.51 11.50
C SER A 212 17.54 -2.79 11.73
N GLY A 213 18.73 -2.87 11.15
CA GLY A 213 19.61 -4.02 11.31
C GLY A 213 20.77 -3.73 12.25
N THR A 214 21.52 -4.77 12.56
CA THR A 214 22.78 -4.64 13.31
C THR A 214 23.81 -3.81 12.52
N PRO A 215 24.85 -3.26 13.20
CA PRO A 215 25.88 -2.45 12.55
C PRO A 215 26.68 -3.17 11.45
N GLU A 216 26.64 -4.51 11.39
CA GLU A 216 27.28 -5.29 10.31
C GLU A 216 26.57 -5.16 8.96
N ILE A 217 25.30 -4.76 8.95
CA ILE A 217 24.52 -4.55 7.73
C ILE A 217 24.84 -3.15 7.17
N PRO A 218 25.37 -3.04 5.94
CA PRO A 218 25.60 -1.74 5.30
C PRO A 218 24.29 -0.96 5.13
N ALA A 219 24.35 0.37 5.24
CA ALA A 219 23.18 1.23 5.10
C ALA A 219 22.47 1.02 3.76
N GLU A 220 23.25 0.94 2.68
CA GLU A 220 22.77 0.76 1.32
C GLU A 220 22.07 -0.60 1.11
N ARG A 221 22.33 -1.58 2.00
CA ARG A 221 21.64 -2.86 1.95
C ARG A 221 20.22 -2.77 2.51
N HIS A 222 19.92 -1.78 3.35
CA HIS A 222 18.61 -1.66 4.00
C HIS A 222 17.49 -1.45 2.99
N ILE A 223 17.72 -0.68 1.91
CA ILE A 223 16.70 -0.43 0.88
C ILE A 223 16.27 -1.71 0.16
N GLU A 224 17.20 -2.64 -0.08
CA GLU A 224 16.88 -3.94 -0.68
C GLU A 224 16.10 -4.80 0.31
N ILE A 225 16.48 -4.78 1.60
CA ILE A 225 15.79 -5.53 2.66
C ILE A 225 14.34 -5.03 2.82
N VAL A 226 14.11 -3.71 2.90
CA VAL A 226 12.74 -3.18 3.04
C VAL A 226 11.90 -3.34 1.78
N ALA A 227 12.52 -3.32 0.58
CA ALA A 227 11.80 -3.63 -0.65
C ALA A 227 11.34 -5.10 -0.68
N ASP A 228 12.20 -6.03 -0.26
CA ASP A 228 11.86 -7.45 -0.16
C ASP A 228 10.78 -7.70 0.92
N LEU A 229 10.92 -7.08 2.09
CA LEU A 229 9.92 -7.11 3.16
C LEU A 229 8.57 -6.54 2.70
N ALA A 230 8.57 -5.38 2.02
CA ALA A 230 7.34 -4.77 1.50
C ALA A 230 6.63 -5.70 0.53
N ASN A 231 7.36 -6.34 -0.39
CA ASN A 231 6.80 -7.34 -1.30
C ASN A 231 6.20 -8.55 -0.56
N ALA A 232 6.89 -9.04 0.48
CA ALA A 232 6.40 -10.16 1.28
C ALA A 232 5.11 -9.79 2.05
N VAL A 233 5.09 -8.61 2.67
CA VAL A 233 3.93 -8.06 3.41
C VAL A 233 2.75 -7.83 2.48
N GLU A 234 2.95 -7.18 1.32
CA GLU A 234 1.90 -7.02 0.30
C GLU A 234 1.32 -8.38 -0.11
N GLY A 235 2.19 -9.37 -0.35
CA GLY A 235 1.76 -10.72 -0.69
C GLY A 235 0.98 -11.44 0.43
N LYS A 236 1.18 -11.09 1.71
CA LYS A 236 0.35 -11.58 2.83
C LYS A 236 -0.99 -10.88 2.86
N ILE A 237 -0.98 -9.55 2.82
CA ILE A 237 -2.17 -8.70 2.79
C ILE A 237 -3.11 -9.14 1.64
N SER A 238 -2.58 -9.25 0.41
CA SER A 238 -3.36 -9.63 -0.76
C SER A 238 -3.98 -11.03 -0.68
N ARG A 239 -3.39 -11.96 0.08
CA ARG A 239 -3.94 -13.31 0.30
C ARG A 239 -5.09 -13.32 1.32
N THR A 240 -5.09 -12.42 2.30
CA THR A 240 -6.17 -12.30 3.29
C THR A 240 -7.52 -12.05 2.62
N ILE A 241 -7.56 -11.24 1.55
CA ILE A 241 -8.77 -11.00 0.74
C ILE A 241 -9.31 -12.28 0.10
N GLU A 242 -8.46 -13.19 -0.35
CA GLU A 242 -8.91 -14.39 -1.06
C GLU A 242 -9.63 -15.39 -0.14
N THR A 243 -9.47 -15.23 1.18
CA THR A 243 -9.99 -16.14 2.20
C THR A 243 -11.22 -15.63 2.96
N GLU A 244 -11.58 -14.35 2.83
CA GLU A 244 -12.83 -13.76 3.37
C GLU A 244 -14.02 -13.93 2.40
#